data_AF-A0A527H8U0-F1
#
_entry.id   AF-A0A527H8U0-F1
#
_cell.length_a   1.000
_cell.length_b   1.000
_cell.length_c   1.000
_cell.angle_alpha   90.00
_cell.angle_beta   90.00
_cell.angle_gamma   90.00
#
_symmetry.space_group_name_H-M   'P 1'
#
loop_
_entity.id
_entity.type
_entity.pdbx_description
1 polymer ?
#
loop_
_entity_poly.entity_id
_entity_poly.type
_entity_poly.pdbx_seq_one_letter_code
_entity_poly.pdbx_strand_id
1 'polypeptide(L)' 'TGDQGNFDMKSQVLVLSGKKVVLSQNDNILVGCKLTVQMKSGLAQVDPCAGQRVQMSITPPPKSGATNP' A
#
# COMPACT_ATOMS: atom_id res chain seq x y z
N THR A 1 -5.33 4.57 -0.22
CA THR A 1 -6.24 5.48 -0.96
C THR A 1 -5.80 5.58 -2.41
N GLY A 2 -6.75 5.84 -3.32
CA GLY A 2 -6.53 6.00 -4.76
C GLY A 2 -7.76 6.66 -5.40
N ASP A 3 -7.66 7.09 -6.66
CA ASP A 3 -8.71 7.86 -7.34
C ASP A 3 -9.93 6.98 -7.71
N GLN A 4 -9.68 5.73 -8.07
CA GLN A 4 -10.68 4.74 -8.46
C GLN A 4 -10.49 3.46 -7.67
N GLY A 5 -11.58 2.76 -7.40
CA GLY A 5 -11.60 1.47 -6.72
C GLY A 5 -12.61 0.51 -7.31
N ASN A 6 -12.23 -0.74 -7.48
CA ASN A 6 -13.11 -1.83 -7.87
C ASN A 6 -12.89 -3.01 -6.91
N PHE A 7 -13.98 -3.58 -6.40
CA PHE A 7 -13.92 -4.76 -5.55
C PHE A 7 -14.77 -5.88 -6.16
N ASP A 8 -14.09 -6.94 -6.62
CA ASP A 8 -14.76 -8.17 -7.03
C ASP A 8 -15.03 -9.02 -5.79
N MET A 9 -16.30 -9.09 -5.39
CA MET A 9 -16.73 -9.84 -4.21
C MET A 9 -16.59 -11.36 -4.38
N LYS A 10 -16.64 -11.89 -5.61
CA LYS A 10 -16.55 -13.32 -5.88
C LYS A 10 -15.11 -13.81 -5.70
N SER A 11 -14.16 -13.10 -6.30
CA SER A 11 -12.73 -13.41 -6.15
C SER A 11 -12.12 -12.82 -4.87
N GLN A 12 -12.80 -11.86 -4.24
CA GLN A 12 -12.34 -11.06 -3.10
C GLN A 12 -11.04 -10.31 -3.42
N VAL A 13 -11.00 -9.70 -4.61
CA VAL A 13 -9.88 -8.89 -5.09
C VAL A 13 -10.28 -7.42 -5.11
N LEU A 14 -9.49 -6.59 -4.42
CA LEU A 14 -9.60 -5.13 -4.46
C LEU A 14 -8.54 -4.57 -5.39
N VAL A 15 -8.94 -3.74 -6.34
CA VAL A 15 -8.03 -2.97 -7.19
C VAL A 15 -8.28 -1.48 -6.96
N LEU A 16 -7.24 -0.74 -6.56
CA LEU A 16 -7.23 0.71 -6.56
C LEU A 16 -6.33 1.21 -7.69
N SER A 17 -6.72 2.29 -8.36
CA SER A 17 -5.93 2.92 -9.42
C SER A 17 -6.05 4.43 -9.41
N GLY A 18 -5.07 5.13 -9.97
CA GLY A 18 -5.11 6.58 -10.09
C GLY A 18 -3.75 7.17 -10.47
N LYS A 19 -3.66 8.51 -10.45
CA LYS A 19 -2.39 9.22 -10.64
C LYS A 19 -1.42 9.00 -9.47
N LYS A 20 -1.98 8.70 -8.30
CA LYS A 20 -1.25 8.34 -7.08
C LYS A 20 -2.11 7.38 -6.26
N VAL A 21 -1.54 6.24 -5.93
CA VAL A 21 -2.11 5.25 -5.02
C VAL A 21 -1.17 5.12 -3.84
N VAL A 22 -1.74 5.21 -2.64
CA VAL A 22 -1.01 5.10 -1.38
C VAL A 22 -1.59 3.92 -0.60
N LEU A 23 -0.75 2.96 -0.25
CA LEU A 23 -1.06 1.94 0.75
C LEU A 23 -0.42 2.36 2.07
N SER A 24 -1.23 2.43 3.13
CA SER A 24 -0.80 2.79 4.48
C SER A 24 -1.10 1.66 5.43
N GLN A 25 -0.10 1.23 6.20
CA GLN A 25 -0.24 0.29 7.30
C GLN A 25 0.56 0.80 8.49
N ASN A 26 -0.13 1.32 9.52
CA ASN A 26 0.50 2.13 10.56
C ASN A 26 1.33 3.26 9.91
N ASP A 27 2.58 3.42 10.32
CA ASP A 27 3.51 4.41 9.77
C ASP A 27 4.25 3.93 8.51
N ASN A 28 3.91 2.75 7.98
CA ASN A 28 4.48 2.23 6.74
C ASN A 28 3.67 2.72 5.54
N ILE A 29 4.36 3.24 4.53
CA ILE A 29 3.76 3.86 3.36
C ILE A 29 4.36 3.27 2.08
N LEU A 30 3.51 2.77 1.18
CA LEU A 30 3.88 2.38 -0.18
C LEU A 30 3.12 3.27 -1.18
N VAL A 31 3.82 3.77 -2.20
CA VAL A 31 3.26 4.67 -3.22
C VAL A 31 3.52 4.13 -4.63
N GLY A 32 2.46 4.11 -5.44
CA GLY A 32 2.48 3.74 -6.86
C GLY A 32 1.30 4.36 -7.61
N CYS A 33 0.87 3.73 -8.70
CA CYS A 33 -0.31 4.16 -9.48
C CYS A 33 -1.44 3.12 -9.52
N LYS A 34 -1.15 1.88 -9.12
CA LYS A 34 -2.15 0.81 -8.97
C LYS A 34 -1.80 -0.07 -7.78
N LEU A 35 -2.81 -0.46 -7.02
CA LEU A 35 -2.73 -1.42 -5.92
C LEU A 35 -3.72 -2.55 -6.22
N THR A 36 -3.26 -3.79 -6.17
CA THR A 36 -4.11 -4.99 -6.24
C THR A 36 -3.95 -5.78 -4.95
N VAL A 37 -5.05 -6.05 -4.25
CA VAL A 37 -5.06 -6.80 -2.98
C VAL A 37 -5.93 -8.04 -3.11
N GLN A 38 -5.35 -9.20 -2.82
CA GLN A 38 -6.11 -10.42 -2.58
C GLN A 38 -6.53 -10.48 -1.11
N MET A 39 -7.79 -10.15 -0.83
CA MET A 39 -8.27 -9.99 0.54
C MET A 39 -8.27 -11.30 1.34
N LYS A 40 -8.37 -12.45 0.66
CA LYS A 40 -8.28 -13.79 1.29
C LYS A 40 -6.92 -14.07 1.93
N SER A 41 -5.84 -13.72 1.22
CA SER A 41 -4.47 -14.02 1.64
C SER A 41 -3.76 -12.82 2.26
N GLY A 42 -4.28 -11.61 2.07
CA GLY A 42 -3.62 -10.36 2.45
C GLY A 42 -2.48 -9.95 1.50
N LEU A 43 -2.27 -10.66 0.38
CA LEU A 43 -1.23 -10.30 -0.58
C LEU A 43 -1.59 -8.99 -1.30
N ALA A 44 -0.67 -8.03 -1.23
CA ALA A 44 -0.79 -6.73 -1.90
C ALA A 44 0.33 -6.54 -2.92
N GLN A 45 -0.05 -6.15 -4.13
CA GLN A 45 0.86 -5.82 -5.23
C GLN A 45 0.69 -4.34 -5.59
N VAL A 46 1.79 -3.60 -5.66
CA VAL A 46 1.80 -2.19 -6.07
C VAL A 46 2.56 -2.05 -7.39
N ASP A 47 1.92 -1.45 -8.39
CA ASP A 47 2.54 -1.17 -9.68
C ASP A 47 3.03 0.29 -9.74
N PRO A 48 4.19 0.53 -10.38
CA PRO A 48 4.72 1.88 -10.52
C PRO A 48 3.85 2.74 -11.45
N CYS A 49 4.02 4.05 -11.33
CA CYS A 49 3.54 4.98 -12.35
C CYS A 49 4.42 4.89 -13.61
N ALA A 50 3.86 5.23 -14.78
CA ALA A 50 4.59 5.18 -16.04
C ALA A 50 5.87 6.02 -15.97
N GLY A 51 7.02 5.39 -16.29
CA GLY A 51 8.33 6.04 -16.23
C GLY A 51 8.87 6.30 -14.81
N GLN A 52 8.21 5.78 -13.76
CA GLN A 52 8.61 5.97 -12.37
C GLN A 52 8.84 4.63 -11.66
N ARG A 53 9.22 4.68 -10.38
CA ARG A 53 9.39 3.51 -9.51
C ARG A 53 8.37 3.54 -8.39
N VAL A 54 8.08 2.37 -7.82
CA VAL A 54 7.39 2.26 -6.54
C VAL A 54 8.27 2.87 -5.45
N GLN A 55 7.67 3.63 -4.54
CA GLN A 55 8.36 4.19 -3.38
C GLN A 55 7.83 3.53 -2.11
N MET A 56 8.73 3.16 -1.21
CA MET A 56 8.40 2.49 0.03
C MET A 56 9.12 3.17 1.20
N SER A 57 8.36 3.51 2.23
CA SER A 57 8.87 3.97 3.52
C SER A 57 8.44 2.97 4.58
N ILE A 58 9.41 2.31 5.20
CA ILE A 58 9.19 1.45 6.35
C ILE A 58 9.68 2.17 7.60
N THR A 59 8.76 2.37 8.53
CA THR A 59 9.06 2.95 9.84
C THR A 59 9.47 1.82 10.78
N PRO A 60 10.70 1.83 11.31
CA PRO A 60 11.11 0.84 12.30
C PRO A 60 10.25 0.96 13.56
N PRO A 61 9.98 -0.14 14.27
CA PRO A 61 9.38 -0.05 15.59
C PRO A 61 10.28 0.77 16.53
N PRO A 62 9.73 1.40 17.57
CA PRO A 62 10.52 2.07 18.58
C PRO A 62 11.62 1.15 19.09
N LYS A 63 12.86 1.66 19.18
CA LYS A 63 13.97 0.90 19.76
C LYS A 63 13.58 0.56 21.20
N SER A 64 13.41 -0.72 21.53
CA SER A 64 13.13 -1.15 22.90
C SER A 64 14.27 -0.67 23.80
N GLY A 65 13.99 0.32 24.66
CA GLY A 65 14.95 0.85 25.64
C GLY A 65 15.29 2.35 25.53
N ALA A 66 14.73 3.12 24.60
CA ALA A 66 14.81 4.58 24.71
C ALA A 66 13.64 5.11 25.56
N THR A 67 13.76 4.99 26.88
CA THR A 67 13.05 5.93 27.78
C THR A 67 13.53 7.33 27.43
N ASN A 68 12.66 8.12 26.80
CA ASN A 68 12.93 9.55 26.60
C ASN A 68 13.13 10.21 27.98
N PRO A 69 14.20 11.00 28.18
CA PRO A 69 14.31 11.90 29.33
C PRO A 69 13.24 13.01 29.28
#